data_AF-F6HZY9-F1
#
_entry.id   AF-F6HZY9-F1
#
_cell.length_a   1.000
_cell.length_b   1.000
_cell.length_c   1.000
_cell.angle_alpha   90.00
_cell.angle_beta   90.00
_cell.angle_gamma   90.00
#
_symmetry.space_group_name_H-M   'P 1'
#
loop_
_entity.id
_entity.type
_entity.pdbx_description
1 polymer ?
#
loop_
_entity_poly.entity_id
_entity_poly.type
_entity_poly.pdbx_seq_one_letter_code
_entity_poly.pdbx_strand_id
1 'polypeptide(L)'
;MDRLERRIGQMRDPDEMISWDDPDDVSVATLPVSFRMPNIERYTGVGCPRIHLRLYSTVMRALGLDEAQLLALFPLSLSGTTQRWYASLESSHRRSWEDLAQEFLR
;
A
#
# COMPACT_ATOMS: atom_id res chain seq x y z
N MET A 1 -6.13 14.88 -40.26
CA MET A 1 -7.19 14.52 -39.28
C MET A 1 -7.14 13.02 -39.16
N ASP A 2 -6.33 12.62 -38.20
CA ASP A 2 -5.50 11.43 -38.24
C ASP A 2 -6.15 10.28 -37.48
N ARG A 3 -5.71 9.06 -37.83
CA ARG A 3 -6.04 7.76 -37.21
C ARG A 3 -5.94 7.74 -35.67
N LEU A 4 -5.37 8.78 -35.06
CA LEU A 4 -5.27 9.02 -33.62
C LEU A 4 -6.64 9.21 -32.94
N GLU A 5 -7.65 9.75 -33.62
CA GLU A 5 -8.96 10.03 -33.00
C GLU A 5 -9.80 8.78 -32.74
N ARG A 6 -9.47 7.63 -33.38
CA ARG A 6 -10.20 6.36 -33.15
C ARG A 6 -9.70 5.55 -31.95
N ARG A 7 -8.61 5.96 -31.29
CA ARG A 7 -8.07 5.27 -30.10
C ARG A 7 -8.65 5.76 -28.77
N ILE A 8 -9.44 6.82 -28.79
CA ILE A 8 -10.08 7.38 -27.58
C ILE A 8 -11.41 6.68 -27.26
N GLY A 9 -11.91 5.80 -28.14
CA GLY A 9 -13.12 5.00 -27.91
C GLY A 9 -12.90 3.67 -27.17
N GLN A 10 -11.68 3.35 -26.72
CA GLN A 10 -11.37 2.12 -25.97
C GLN A 10 -10.57 2.40 -24.69
N MET A 11 -10.88 3.50 -23.98
CA MET A 11 -10.61 3.53 -22.55
C MET A 11 -11.79 2.85 -21.86
N ARG A 12 -11.58 1.60 -21.45
CA ARG A 12 -12.45 0.96 -20.47
C ARG A 12 -12.35 1.79 -19.18
N ASP A 13 -13.50 2.07 -18.60
CA ASP A 13 -13.71 2.94 -17.43
C ASP A 13 -12.65 2.73 -16.34
N PRO A 14 -11.99 3.79 -15.84
CA PRO A 14 -11.18 3.71 -14.62
C PRO A 14 -12.03 3.46 -13.35
N ASP A 15 -13.36 3.45 -13.48
CA ASP A 15 -14.34 3.27 -12.42
C ASP A 15 -14.86 1.82 -12.34
N GLU A 16 -14.10 0.82 -12.83
CA GLU A 16 -14.25 -0.56 -12.34
C GLU A 16 -13.73 -0.60 -10.90
N MET A 17 -14.57 -0.02 -10.06
CA MET A 17 -14.58 0.06 -8.62
C MET A 17 -14.04 -1.26 -8.08
N ILE A 18 -12.80 -1.24 -7.59
CA ILE A 18 -12.30 -2.29 -6.71
C ILE A 18 -13.27 -2.28 -5.54
N SER A 19 -14.22 -3.23 -5.57
CA SER A 19 -15.11 -3.53 -4.48
C SER A 19 -14.22 -4.00 -3.34
N TRP A 20 -13.87 -3.07 -2.44
CA TRP A 20 -13.09 -3.34 -1.24
C TRP A 20 -13.87 -4.15 -0.19
N ASP A 21 -15.06 -4.65 -0.53
CA ASP A 21 -15.80 -5.61 0.28
C ASP A 21 -15.24 -7.03 0.09
N ASP A 22 -14.10 -7.30 0.74
CA ASP A 22 -13.77 -8.64 1.22
C ASP A 22 -13.77 -8.61 2.77
N PRO A 23 -14.55 -9.47 3.44
CA PRO A 23 -14.89 -9.37 4.86
C PRO A 23 -13.83 -10.02 5.77
N ASP A 24 -12.59 -9.57 5.68
CA ASP A 24 -11.64 -9.61 6.78
C ASP A 24 -11.40 -8.16 7.23
N ASP A 25 -12.36 -7.69 8.04
CA ASP A 25 -12.44 -6.41 8.73
C ASP A 25 -11.21 -6.19 9.63
N VAL A 26 -10.07 -5.86 9.02
CA VAL A 26 -9.09 -4.99 9.66
C VAL A 26 -9.70 -3.60 9.60
N SER A 27 -10.50 -3.34 10.63
CA SER A 27 -11.03 -2.03 10.95
C SER A 27 -9.90 -0.99 10.89
N VAL A 28 -9.84 -0.23 9.78
CA VAL A 28 -9.20 1.09 9.73
C VAL A 28 -9.95 2.09 10.63
N ALA A 29 -10.98 1.62 11.36
CA ALA A 29 -11.96 2.34 12.16
C ALA A 29 -11.41 3.14 13.36
N THR A 30 -10.09 3.25 13.54
CA THR A 30 -9.49 3.96 14.70
C THR A 30 -8.39 4.95 14.35
N LEU A 31 -8.22 5.32 13.08
CA LEU A 31 -7.38 6.48 12.78
C LEU A 31 -8.14 7.77 13.14
N PRO A 32 -7.54 8.71 13.88
CA PRO A 32 -8.15 10.02 14.11
C PRO A 32 -8.53 10.67 12.78
N VAL A 33 -9.64 11.41 12.74
CA VAL A 33 -10.10 12.15 11.54
C VAL A 33 -9.02 13.12 11.01
N SER A 34 -8.12 13.57 11.88
CA SER A 34 -6.99 14.44 11.56
C SER A 34 -5.70 13.70 11.22
N PHE A 35 -5.68 12.37 11.20
CA PHE A 35 -4.48 11.60 10.87
C PHE A 35 -4.00 11.96 9.46
N ARG A 36 -2.71 12.25 9.36
CA ARG A 36 -2.03 12.49 8.09
C ARG A 36 -0.88 11.50 7.99
N MET A 37 -0.78 10.87 6.82
CA MET A 37 0.37 10.04 6.51
C MET A 37 1.64 10.89 6.64
N PRO A 38 2.64 10.43 7.41
CA PRO A 38 3.93 11.12 7.50
C PRO A 38 4.59 11.20 6.13
N ASN A 39 5.40 12.23 5.92
CA ASN A 39 6.16 12.40 4.69
C ASN A 39 7.35 11.43 4.65
N ILE A 40 7.06 10.16 4.45
CA ILE A 40 8.04 9.09 4.19
C ILE A 40 8.16 8.98 2.68
N GLU A 41 9.38 9.07 2.18
CA GLU A 41 9.63 8.87 0.75
C GLU A 41 9.12 7.49 0.33
N ARG A 42 8.33 7.45 -0.76
CA ARG A 42 7.74 6.20 -1.20
C ARG A 42 8.81 5.31 -1.81
N TYR A 43 8.87 4.06 -1.37
CA TYR A 43 9.82 3.10 -1.90
C TYR A 43 9.38 2.63 -3.29
N THR A 44 10.21 2.91 -4.29
CA THR A 44 9.96 2.56 -5.69
C THR A 44 10.55 1.21 -6.10
N GLY A 45 11.24 0.52 -5.18
CA GLY A 45 12.04 -0.67 -5.48
C GLY A 45 13.53 -0.38 -5.66
N VAL A 46 13.95 0.88 -5.58
CA VAL A 46 15.35 1.31 -5.64
C VAL A 46 15.85 1.68 -4.24
N GLY A 47 17.05 1.22 -3.88
CA GLY A 47 17.67 1.46 -2.58
C GLY A 47 17.60 0.24 -1.66
N CYS A 48 17.70 0.48 -0.34
CA CYS A 48 17.74 -0.61 0.64
C CYS A 48 16.34 -0.84 1.27
N PRO A 49 15.66 -1.96 0.98
CA PRO A 49 14.32 -2.23 1.52
C PRO A 49 14.32 -2.34 3.05
N ARG A 50 15.43 -2.81 3.65
CA ARG A 50 15.59 -2.85 5.12
C ARG A 50 15.55 -1.47 5.76
N ILE A 51 16.09 -0.44 5.10
CA ILE A 51 16.06 0.93 5.61
C ILE A 51 14.64 1.48 5.54
N HIS A 52 13.96 1.28 4.39
CA HIS A 52 12.57 1.71 4.22
C HIS A 52 11.64 1.09 5.26
N LEU A 53 11.69 -0.24 5.42
CA LEU A 53 10.87 -0.98 6.37
C LEU A 53 11.08 -0.49 7.81
N ARG A 54 12.35 -0.29 8.21
CA ARG A 54 12.68 0.25 9.54
C ARG A 54 12.13 1.65 9.73
N LEU A 55 12.42 2.57 8.80
CA LEU A 55 11.96 3.96 8.86
C LEU A 55 10.43 4.04 8.99
N TYR A 56 9.71 3.32 8.11
CA TYR A 56 8.27 3.24 8.16
C TYR A 56 7.77 2.77 9.52
N SER A 57 8.25 1.61 9.98
CA SER A 57 7.76 1.00 11.21
C SER A 57 8.06 1.84 12.45
N THR A 58 9.20 2.53 12.49
CA THR A 58 9.59 3.41 13.58
C THR A 58 8.70 4.65 13.62
N VAL A 59 8.48 5.30 12.47
CA VAL A 59 7.65 6.51 12.41
C VAL A 59 6.20 6.20 12.77
N MET A 60 5.62 5.14 12.21
CA MET A 60 4.22 4.80 12.45
C MET A 60 3.97 4.39 13.91
N ARG A 61 4.88 3.62 14.53
CA ARG A 61 4.79 3.29 15.97
C ARG A 61 4.96 4.51 16.87
N ALA A 62 5.81 5.47 16.49
CA ALA A 62 5.95 6.73 17.23
C ALA A 62 4.67 7.58 17.21
N LEU A 63 3.79 7.38 16.22
CA LEU A 63 2.46 7.98 16.15
C LEU A 63 1.38 7.19 16.90
N GLY A 64 1.77 6.12 17.59
CA GLY A 64 0.86 5.29 18.36
C GLY A 64 0.06 4.30 17.52
N LEU A 65 0.49 4.02 16.29
CA LEU A 65 -0.20 3.05 15.43
C LEU A 65 0.13 1.61 15.84
N ASP A 66 -0.92 0.79 15.87
CA ASP A 66 -0.81 -0.64 16.14
C ASP A 66 -0.41 -1.43 14.88
N GLU A 67 -0.19 -2.73 15.06
CA GLU A 67 0.23 -3.62 13.99
C GLU A 67 -0.76 -3.69 12.81
N ALA A 68 -2.06 -3.72 13.09
CA ALA A 68 -3.09 -3.76 12.07
C ALA A 68 -3.08 -2.48 11.21
N GLN A 69 -2.91 -1.32 11.86
CA GLN A 69 -2.77 -0.04 11.20
C GLN A 69 -1.46 0.06 10.40
N LEU A 70 -0.37 -0.49 10.90
CA LEU A 70 0.90 -0.59 10.18
C LEU A 70 0.74 -1.36 8.87
N LEU A 71 0.07 -2.52 8.91
CA LEU A 71 -0.22 -3.34 7.74
C LEU A 71 -1.13 -2.61 6.74
N ALA A 72 -2.22 -2.01 7.22
CA ALA A 72 -3.19 -1.31 6.38
C ALA A 72 -2.57 -0.11 5.65
N LEU A 73 -1.67 0.64 6.29
CA LEU A 73 -1.09 1.87 5.75
C LEU A 73 0.22 1.64 4.98
N PHE A 74 0.84 0.46 5.07
CA PHE A 74 2.11 0.17 4.41
C PHE A 74 2.09 0.43 2.89
N PRO A 75 1.01 0.11 2.14
CA PRO A 75 0.95 0.36 0.69
C PRO A 75 1.10 1.82 0.31
N LEU A 76 0.71 2.74 1.20
CA LEU A 76 0.83 4.19 0.95
C LEU A 76 2.30 4.66 0.98
N SER A 77 3.18 3.87 1.58
CA SER A 77 4.63 4.07 1.60
C SER A 77 5.35 3.49 0.38
N LEU A 78 4.62 2.87 -0.56
CA LEU A 78 5.18 2.24 -1.77
C LEU A 78 4.74 2.98 -3.02
N SER A 79 5.48 2.81 -4.12
CA SER A 79 5.08 3.34 -5.43
C SER A 79 5.58 2.47 -6.58
N GLY A 80 4.93 2.58 -7.73
CA GLY A 80 5.38 1.87 -8.94
C GLY A 80 5.24 0.36 -8.82
N THR A 81 6.33 -0.37 -9.05
CA THR A 81 6.34 -1.84 -9.08
C THR A 81 6.13 -2.46 -7.69
N THR A 82 6.62 -1.84 -6.63
CA THR A 82 6.50 -2.34 -5.26
C THR A 82 5.07 -2.22 -4.73
N GLN A 83 4.35 -1.18 -5.13
CA GLN A 83 2.93 -1.04 -4.79
C GLN A 83 2.07 -2.12 -5.48
N ARG A 84 2.38 -2.43 -6.75
CA ARG A 84 1.75 -3.56 -7.48
C ARG A 84 2.08 -4.91 -6.87
N TRP A 85 3.34 -5.12 -6.45
CA TRP A 85 3.75 -6.31 -5.72
C TRP A 85 2.89 -6.50 -4.45
N TYR A 86 2.71 -5.44 -3.65
CA TYR A 86 1.88 -5.54 -2.44
C TYR A 86 0.43 -5.92 -2.76
N ALA A 87 -0.15 -5.32 -3.81
CA ALA A 87 -1.52 -5.63 -4.23
C ALA A 87 -1.68 -7.09 -4.71
N SER A 88 -0.59 -7.72 -5.16
CA SER A 88 -0.58 -9.14 -5.57
C SER A 88 -0.32 -10.13 -4.43
N LEU A 89 0.01 -9.66 -3.22
CA LEU A 89 0.25 -10.55 -2.08
C LEU A 89 -1.05 -11.20 -1.60
N GLU A 90 -1.01 -12.51 -1.39
CA GLU A 90 -2.08 -13.22 -0.70
C GLU A 90 -2.24 -12.69 0.74
N SER A 91 -3.46 -12.78 1.28
CA SER A 91 -3.75 -12.34 2.66
C SER A 91 -2.94 -13.12 3.71
N SER A 92 -2.61 -14.38 3.43
CA SER A 92 -1.74 -15.24 4.24
C SER A 92 -0.37 -14.61 4.55
N HIS A 93 0.19 -13.86 3.60
CA HIS A 93 1.49 -13.21 3.70
C HIS A 93 1.44 -11.83 4.39
N ARG A 94 0.25 -11.40 4.82
CA ARG A 94 0.00 -10.10 5.45
C ARG A 94 -0.73 -10.24 6.79
N ARG A 95 -0.63 -11.40 7.43
CA ARG A 95 -1.26 -11.70 8.72
C ARG A 95 -0.61 -10.99 9.91
N SER A 96 0.69 -10.74 9.81
CA SER A 96 1.47 -9.99 10.79
C SER A 96 2.46 -9.07 10.10
N TRP A 97 2.95 -8.08 10.84
CA TRP A 97 4.03 -7.22 10.41
C TRP A 97 5.30 -8.03 10.10
N GLU A 98 5.53 -9.12 10.83
CA GLU A 98 6.66 -10.00 10.59
C GLU A 98 6.54 -10.74 9.26
N ASP A 99 5.38 -11.32 8.94
CA ASP A 99 5.14 -12.00 7.66
C ASP A 99 5.36 -11.06 6.48
N LEU A 100 4.76 -9.86 6.56
CA LEU A 100 4.93 -8.83 5.55
C LEU A 100 6.40 -8.41 5.41
N ALA A 101 7.10 -8.21 6.54
CA ALA A 101 8.50 -7.84 6.55
C ALA A 101 9.38 -8.92 5.90
N GLN A 102 9.11 -10.20 6.15
CA GLN A 102 9.85 -11.29 5.52
C GLN A 102 9.64 -11.29 4.00
N GLU A 103 8.40 -11.17 3.52
CA GLU A 103 8.13 -11.11 2.08
C GLU A 103 8.74 -9.88 1.42
N PHE A 104 8.69 -8.72 2.07
CA PHE A 104 9.25 -7.47 1.53
C PHE A 104 10.78 -7.49 1.41
N LEU A 105 11.45 -8.34 2.17
CA LEU A 105 12.91 -8.44 2.20
C LEU A 105 13.48 -9.56 1.34
N ARG A 106 12.63 -10.35 0.68
CA ARG A 106 13.03 -11.33 -0.34
C ARG A 106 13.49 -10.65 -1.62
#